data_AF-A0A4Y4BWZ3-F1
#
_entry.id   AF-A0A4Y4BWZ3-F1
#
_cell.length_a   1.000
_cell.length_b   1.000
_cell.length_c   1.000
_cell.angle_alpha   90.00
_cell.angle_beta   90.00
_cell.angle_gamma   90.00
#
_symmetry.space_group_name_H-M   'P 1'
#
loop_
_entity.id
_entity.type
_entity.pdbx_description
1 polymer ?
#
loop_
_entity_poly.entity_id
_entity_poly.type
_entity_poly.pdbx_seq_one_letter_code
_entity_poly.pdbx_strand_id
1 'polypeptide(L)'
;MLWDYIDGRASQSGVKDQVKFAHAVLWVEWNEEDATFTLTVEDIGVQAHKMGATSVTMSYRSKPQGFGWPEGMEELPVIDRFEGSVVHFSDGSVREFDAVILCTGYLHHYPFLPDELSIDSGNNLYPAGLYRGTVWQKNPQLFYLGARDQWFTFTMFDAQDWYVRDLILGRAALPDAAARQESIDTRLGRFNAVDGDPAAVQFQADYIRDLIEATDYAMFDLDEVVRIFLAWKKDKKTDILTYRDQPHRSVMTGTMATVHHTPWLAELDDSRERYLSSPDDAAGKSRAEDEAPVSVRD
;
A
#
# COMPACT_ATOMS: atom_id res chain seq x y z
N MET A 1 -14.82 18.29 -2.70
CA MET A 1 -15.74 17.31 -3.34
C MET A 1 -15.98 16.07 -2.49
N LEU A 2 -14.99 15.19 -2.18
CA LEU A 2 -15.22 14.05 -1.27
C LEU A 2 -15.26 14.47 0.21
N TRP A 3 -14.38 15.38 0.61
CA TRP A 3 -14.35 15.92 1.97
C TRP A 3 -15.68 16.65 2.29
N ASP A 4 -16.14 17.54 1.41
CA ASP A 4 -17.44 18.23 1.58
C ASP A 4 -18.63 17.26 1.57
N TYR A 5 -18.53 16.14 0.85
CA TYR A 5 -19.55 15.09 0.84
C TYR A 5 -19.59 14.31 2.16
N ILE A 6 -18.43 13.95 2.70
CA ILE A 6 -18.31 13.25 3.99
C ILE A 6 -18.71 14.20 5.12
N ASP A 7 -18.18 15.42 5.13
CA ASP A 7 -18.49 16.44 6.14
C ASP A 7 -19.93 16.91 6.07
N GLY A 8 -20.52 17.02 4.88
CA GLY A 8 -21.94 17.32 4.72
C GLY A 8 -22.85 16.29 5.39
N ARG A 9 -22.47 14.99 5.35
CA ARG A 9 -23.20 13.91 6.02
C ARG A 9 -22.85 13.74 7.50
N ALA A 10 -21.62 14.06 7.89
CA ALA A 10 -21.10 13.90 9.26
C ALA A 10 -21.38 15.11 10.17
N SER A 11 -21.47 16.32 9.62
CA SER A 11 -21.61 17.57 10.39
C SER A 11 -22.94 17.71 11.12
N GLN A 12 -23.98 17.01 10.67
CA GLN A 12 -25.33 17.08 11.26
C GLN A 12 -25.57 16.05 12.38
N SER A 13 -24.67 15.09 12.60
CA SER A 13 -24.90 13.92 13.45
C SER A 13 -23.99 13.82 14.70
N GLY A 14 -23.05 14.75 14.88
CA GLY A 14 -22.08 14.70 15.98
C GLY A 14 -21.02 13.59 15.85
N VAL A 15 -20.95 12.91 14.70
CA VAL A 15 -20.07 11.74 14.49
C VAL A 15 -18.57 12.08 14.44
N LYS A 16 -18.19 13.36 14.39
CA LYS A 16 -16.77 13.78 14.31
C LYS A 16 -15.92 13.22 15.44
N ASP A 17 -16.47 13.08 16.64
CA ASP A 17 -15.76 12.54 17.80
C ASP A 17 -15.48 11.03 17.68
N GLN A 18 -16.17 10.33 16.78
CA GLN A 18 -16.02 8.90 16.50
C GLN A 18 -15.14 8.63 15.27
N VAL A 19 -14.84 9.66 14.47
CA VAL A 19 -14.05 9.53 13.24
C VAL A 19 -12.56 9.65 13.56
N LYS A 20 -11.80 8.62 13.21
CA LYS A 20 -10.34 8.65 13.23
C LYS A 20 -9.79 8.62 11.80
N PHE A 21 -8.86 9.53 11.53
CA PHE A 21 -8.01 9.45 10.34
C PHE A 21 -6.78 8.63 10.69
N ALA A 22 -6.55 7.55 9.94
CA ALA A 22 -5.39 6.69 10.12
C ALA A 22 -4.75 6.44 8.76
N HIS A 23 -3.42 6.37 8.76
CA HIS A 23 -2.63 6.20 7.55
C HIS A 23 -2.13 4.75 7.48
N ALA A 24 -2.17 4.13 6.30
CA ALA A 24 -1.63 2.78 6.12
C ALA A 24 -0.13 2.75 6.45
N VAL A 25 0.61 3.80 6.10
CA VAL A 25 1.97 4.05 6.60
C VAL A 25 1.84 4.69 7.98
N LEU A 26 2.15 3.91 9.02
CA LEU A 26 2.01 4.33 10.41
C LEU A 26 3.26 5.07 10.92
N TRP A 27 4.44 4.65 10.47
CA TRP A 27 5.72 5.19 10.94
C TRP A 27 6.80 5.07 9.86
N VAL A 28 7.64 6.11 9.75
CA VAL A 28 8.90 6.08 8.99
C VAL A 28 10.00 6.58 9.91
N GLU A 29 11.00 5.75 10.18
CA GLU A 29 12.15 6.11 10.99
C GLU A 29 13.42 5.93 10.17
N TRP A 30 14.30 6.94 10.19
CA TRP A 30 15.60 6.88 9.54
C TRP A 30 16.68 6.55 10.58
N ASN A 31 17.50 5.55 10.28
CA ASN A 31 18.67 5.20 11.05
C ASN A 31 19.93 5.69 10.32
N GLU A 32 20.61 6.69 10.89
CA GLU A 32 21.83 7.28 10.33
C GLU A 32 23.03 6.32 10.33
N GLU A 33 23.15 5.41 11.30
CA GLU A 33 24.31 4.53 11.44
C GLU A 33 24.39 3.52 10.30
N ASP A 34 23.25 2.95 9.93
CA ASP A 34 23.16 1.92 8.88
C ASP A 34 22.68 2.47 7.54
N ALA A 35 22.36 3.78 7.46
CA ALA A 35 21.75 4.44 6.30
C ALA A 35 20.49 3.71 5.78
N THR A 36 19.61 3.30 6.70
CA THR A 36 18.36 2.58 6.40
C THR A 36 17.16 3.32 6.95
N PHE A 37 15.99 3.08 6.35
CA PHE A 37 14.71 3.49 6.92
C PHE A 37 13.86 2.27 7.29
N THR A 38 13.14 2.36 8.41
CA THR A 38 12.09 1.42 8.80
C THR A 38 10.73 2.02 8.43
N LEU A 39 9.90 1.22 7.77
CA LEU A 39 8.56 1.59 7.32
C LEU A 39 7.55 0.59 7.89
N THR A 40 6.59 1.05 8.69
CA THR A 40 5.48 0.22 9.19
C THR A 40 4.23 0.47 8.37
N VAL A 41 3.72 -0.57 7.70
CA VAL A 41 2.50 -0.50 6.88
C VAL A 41 1.49 -1.56 7.29
N GLU A 42 0.25 -1.17 7.50
CA GLU A 42 -0.80 -2.05 8.02
C GLU A 42 -2.13 -1.96 7.27
N ASP A 43 -2.81 -3.12 7.17
CA ASP A 43 -4.23 -3.18 6.81
C ASP A 43 -5.08 -3.06 8.08
N ILE A 44 -5.72 -1.90 8.25
CA ILE A 44 -6.34 -1.50 9.51
C ILE A 44 -7.46 -2.46 9.95
N GLY A 45 -8.26 -2.99 9.01
CA GLY A 45 -9.38 -3.86 9.34
C GLY A 45 -8.93 -5.20 9.89
N VAL A 46 -8.00 -5.84 9.20
CA VAL A 46 -7.43 -7.13 9.62
C VAL A 46 -6.58 -6.99 10.88
N GLN A 47 -5.91 -5.85 11.08
CA GLN A 47 -5.18 -5.58 12.33
C GLN A 47 -6.12 -5.33 13.51
N ALA A 48 -7.20 -4.57 13.34
CA ALA A 48 -8.19 -4.38 14.39
C ALA A 48 -8.75 -5.73 14.87
N HIS A 49 -9.06 -6.65 13.92
CA HIS A 49 -9.46 -8.01 14.24
C HIS A 49 -8.38 -8.78 15.02
N LYS A 50 -7.13 -8.78 14.54
CA LYS A 50 -6.00 -9.43 15.21
C LYS A 50 -5.78 -8.91 16.64
N MET A 51 -5.98 -7.60 16.85
CA MET A 51 -5.80 -6.95 18.15
C MET A 51 -7.05 -7.05 19.06
N GLY A 52 -8.05 -7.85 18.69
CA GLY A 52 -9.17 -8.20 19.56
C GLY A 52 -10.41 -7.31 19.44
N ALA A 53 -10.58 -6.58 18.33
CA ALA A 53 -11.85 -5.91 18.06
C ALA A 53 -13.01 -6.93 18.03
N THR A 54 -14.10 -6.64 18.74
CA THR A 54 -15.27 -7.54 18.81
C THR A 54 -15.92 -7.74 17.44
N SER A 55 -15.98 -6.70 16.62
CA SER A 55 -16.40 -6.79 15.24
C SER A 55 -15.69 -5.73 14.38
N VAL A 56 -15.58 -6.02 13.08
CA VAL A 56 -15.05 -5.10 12.07
C VAL A 56 -15.96 -5.16 10.84
N THR A 57 -16.47 -4.02 10.41
CA THR A 57 -17.29 -3.92 9.19
C THR A 57 -16.61 -3.02 8.16
N MET A 58 -16.34 -3.56 6.99
CA MET A 58 -15.76 -2.81 5.87
C MET A 58 -16.89 -2.31 4.96
N SER A 59 -17.07 -0.99 4.88
CA SER A 59 -18.03 -0.38 3.95
C SER A 59 -17.40 -0.10 2.58
N TYR A 60 -18.10 -0.43 1.49
CA TYR A 60 -17.63 -0.18 0.12
C TYR A 60 -18.58 0.70 -0.69
N ARG A 61 -18.02 1.51 -1.61
CA ARG A 61 -18.80 2.38 -2.51
C ARG A 61 -19.27 1.66 -3.78
N SER A 62 -18.37 0.92 -4.43
CA SER A 62 -18.59 0.41 -5.79
C SER A 62 -18.78 -1.10 -5.83
N LYS A 63 -17.84 -1.85 -5.27
CA LYS A 63 -17.87 -3.31 -5.20
C LYS A 63 -17.29 -3.76 -3.87
N PRO A 64 -17.78 -4.88 -3.30
CA PRO A 64 -17.12 -5.52 -2.17
C PRO A 64 -15.72 -5.98 -2.55
N GLN A 65 -14.84 -6.07 -1.55
CA GLN A 65 -13.55 -6.73 -1.66
C GLN A 65 -13.72 -8.22 -1.97
N GLY A 66 -14.74 -8.86 -1.40
CA GLY A 66 -15.16 -10.22 -1.71
C GLY A 66 -14.16 -11.26 -1.21
N PHE A 67 -13.72 -11.13 0.04
CA PHE A 67 -12.91 -12.14 0.73
C PHE A 67 -13.79 -13.00 1.65
N GLY A 68 -13.30 -14.19 2.00
CA GLY A 68 -13.91 -15.04 3.03
C GLY A 68 -13.52 -14.52 4.41
N TRP A 69 -14.23 -13.51 4.91
CA TRP A 69 -13.94 -12.89 6.19
C TRP A 69 -14.20 -13.85 7.37
N PRO A 70 -13.38 -13.82 8.43
CA PRO A 70 -13.61 -14.61 9.63
C PRO A 70 -14.84 -14.15 10.40
N GLU A 71 -15.23 -14.91 11.42
CA GLU A 71 -16.27 -14.49 12.36
C GLU A 71 -15.92 -13.12 12.98
N GLY A 72 -16.93 -12.26 13.09
CA GLY A 72 -16.77 -10.89 13.55
C GLY A 72 -16.34 -9.90 12.47
N MET A 73 -16.03 -10.34 11.24
CA MET A 73 -15.71 -9.44 10.12
C MET A 73 -16.77 -9.53 9.01
N GLU A 74 -17.26 -8.39 8.51
CA GLU A 74 -18.25 -8.35 7.43
C GLU A 74 -18.00 -7.21 6.43
N GLU A 75 -18.66 -7.27 5.26
CA GLU A 75 -18.71 -6.17 4.30
C GLU A 75 -20.14 -5.67 4.13
N LEU A 76 -20.32 -4.35 4.18
CA LEU A 76 -21.60 -3.69 3.91
C LEU A 76 -21.42 -2.66 2.78
N PRO A 77 -22.49 -2.29 2.06
CA PRO A 77 -22.39 -1.31 0.99
C PRO A 77 -22.17 0.11 1.56
N VAL A 78 -22.30 1.14 0.74
CA VAL A 78 -21.96 2.50 1.14
C VAL A 78 -22.83 2.98 2.28
N ILE A 79 -22.22 3.69 3.22
CA ILE A 79 -22.93 4.37 4.31
C ILE A 79 -23.87 5.42 3.71
N ASP A 80 -25.14 5.36 4.09
CA ASP A 80 -26.14 6.36 3.76
C ASP A 80 -26.08 7.55 4.73
N ARG A 81 -26.22 7.29 6.04
CA ARG A 81 -26.17 8.33 7.08
C ARG A 81 -25.78 7.76 8.44
N PHE A 82 -25.50 8.69 9.36
CA PHE A 82 -25.21 8.44 10.77
C PHE A 82 -26.32 9.04 11.65
N GLU A 83 -26.70 8.32 12.71
CA GLU A 83 -27.59 8.74 13.78
C GLU A 83 -26.92 8.40 15.13
N GLY A 84 -26.03 9.29 15.60
CA GLY A 84 -25.18 8.98 16.75
C GLY A 84 -24.19 7.85 16.41
N SER A 85 -24.16 6.79 17.22
CA SER A 85 -23.40 5.54 16.98
C SER A 85 -24.06 4.62 15.96
N VAL A 86 -25.31 4.89 15.57
CA VAL A 86 -26.07 4.07 14.63
C VAL A 86 -25.76 4.49 13.19
N VAL A 87 -25.37 3.52 12.37
CA VAL A 87 -25.01 3.70 10.96
C VAL A 87 -26.00 2.97 10.08
N HIS A 88 -26.53 3.69 9.10
CA HIS A 88 -27.42 3.15 8.09
C HIS A 88 -26.71 3.02 6.75
N PHE A 89 -26.88 1.87 6.12
CA PHE A 89 -26.25 1.52 4.85
C PHE A 89 -27.27 1.57 3.71
N SER A 90 -26.77 1.68 2.47
CA SER A 90 -27.61 1.87 1.28
C SER A 90 -28.53 0.68 0.94
N ASP A 91 -28.26 -0.50 1.49
CA ASP A 91 -29.12 -1.69 1.39
C ASP A 91 -30.24 -1.72 2.45
N GLY A 92 -30.29 -0.72 3.34
CA GLY A 92 -31.22 -0.67 4.47
C GLY A 92 -30.70 -1.35 5.73
N SER A 93 -29.51 -1.96 5.70
CA SER A 93 -28.87 -2.50 6.89
C SER A 93 -28.59 -1.38 7.91
N VAL A 94 -28.69 -1.74 9.19
CA VAL A 94 -28.41 -0.84 10.32
C VAL A 94 -27.50 -1.56 11.29
N ARG A 95 -26.47 -0.86 11.77
CA ARG A 95 -25.50 -1.34 12.78
C ARG A 95 -25.16 -0.23 13.74
N GLU A 96 -24.66 -0.59 14.90
CA GLU A 96 -24.07 0.35 15.86
C GLU A 96 -22.55 0.17 15.88
N PHE A 97 -21.79 1.27 15.95
CA PHE A 97 -20.34 1.26 15.95
C PHE A 97 -19.76 2.19 17.02
N ASP A 98 -18.66 1.77 17.62
CA ASP A 98 -17.91 2.58 18.60
C ASP A 98 -16.95 3.57 17.94
N ALA A 99 -16.45 3.25 16.74
CA ALA A 99 -15.48 4.05 16.00
C ALA A 99 -15.61 3.87 14.49
N VAL A 100 -15.24 4.91 13.74
CA VAL A 100 -15.22 4.91 12.27
C VAL A 100 -13.84 5.33 11.79
N ILE A 101 -13.23 4.53 10.92
CA ILE A 101 -11.92 4.83 10.33
C ILE A 101 -12.09 5.05 8.83
N LEU A 102 -11.70 6.24 8.35
CA LEU A 102 -11.87 6.62 6.95
C LEU A 102 -10.69 6.15 6.07
N CYS A 103 -10.76 4.91 5.59
CA CYS A 103 -9.80 4.34 4.64
C CYS A 103 -10.06 4.78 3.19
N THR A 104 -10.20 6.09 2.95
CA THR A 104 -10.70 6.66 1.66
C THR A 104 -9.63 7.13 0.68
N GLY A 105 -8.37 6.74 0.92
CA GLY A 105 -7.24 7.04 0.05
C GLY A 105 -6.61 8.41 0.29
N TYR A 106 -5.76 8.84 -0.65
CA TYR A 106 -4.96 10.05 -0.57
C TYR A 106 -5.06 10.88 -1.86
N LEU A 107 -4.65 12.14 -1.74
CA LEU A 107 -4.53 13.06 -2.86
C LEU A 107 -3.05 13.32 -3.16
N HIS A 108 -2.72 13.48 -4.43
CA HIS A 108 -1.50 14.16 -4.82
C HIS A 108 -1.57 15.60 -4.32
N HIS A 109 -0.72 15.95 -3.36
CA HIS A 109 -0.70 17.28 -2.77
C HIS A 109 0.74 17.76 -2.58
N TYR A 110 1.09 18.84 -3.26
CA TYR A 110 2.43 19.42 -3.28
C TYR A 110 2.37 20.89 -2.82
N PRO A 111 2.19 21.17 -1.52
CA PRO A 111 1.98 22.55 -1.03
C PRO A 111 3.18 23.48 -1.24
N PHE A 112 4.33 22.91 -1.61
CA PHE A 112 5.57 23.61 -1.92
C PHE A 112 5.76 23.91 -3.42
N LEU A 113 4.84 23.44 -4.29
CA LEU A 113 4.86 23.70 -5.73
C LEU A 113 3.68 24.59 -6.14
N PRO A 114 3.87 25.49 -7.12
CA PRO A 114 2.74 26.14 -7.77
C PRO A 114 1.88 25.12 -8.52
N ASP A 115 0.58 25.38 -8.64
CA ASP A 115 -0.40 24.48 -9.26
C ASP A 115 -0.01 24.02 -10.67
N GLU A 116 0.61 24.89 -11.46
CA GLU A 116 1.03 24.60 -12.84
C GLU A 116 2.12 23.51 -12.95
N LEU A 117 2.91 23.34 -11.88
CA LEU A 117 3.94 22.33 -11.78
C LEU A 117 3.45 21.04 -11.12
N SER A 118 2.35 21.10 -10.34
CA SER A 118 1.80 19.97 -9.59
C SER A 118 1.13 18.93 -10.49
N ILE A 119 1.20 17.66 -10.09
CA ILE A 119 0.38 16.61 -10.70
C ILE A 119 -1.07 16.78 -10.23
N ASP A 120 -1.97 17.02 -11.17
CA ASP A 120 -3.41 17.00 -10.96
C ASP A 120 -4.00 15.72 -11.53
N SER A 121 -3.99 14.67 -10.71
CA SER A 121 -4.48 13.33 -11.06
C SER A 121 -4.95 12.61 -9.81
N GLY A 122 -5.93 11.71 -9.96
CA GLY A 122 -6.17 10.67 -8.95
C GLY A 122 -5.02 9.66 -8.92
N ASN A 123 -4.91 8.89 -7.83
CA ASN A 123 -3.93 7.82 -7.73
C ASN A 123 -4.21 6.73 -8.79
N ASN A 124 -3.25 6.47 -9.68
CA ASN A 124 -3.35 5.47 -10.74
C ASN A 124 -1.96 5.08 -11.28
N LEU A 125 -1.89 4.08 -12.17
CA LEU A 125 -0.61 3.51 -12.66
C LEU A 125 0.17 4.41 -13.63
N TYR A 126 -0.48 5.40 -14.25
CA TYR A 126 0.13 6.32 -15.20
C TYR A 126 -0.49 7.73 -15.11
N PRO A 127 -0.10 8.54 -14.11
CA PRO A 127 -0.50 9.94 -14.05
C PRO A 127 -0.07 10.67 -15.33
N ALA A 128 -1.01 11.39 -15.94
CA ALA A 128 -0.77 12.07 -17.21
C ALA A 128 0.31 13.15 -17.09
N GLY A 129 0.95 13.47 -18.22
CA GLY A 129 1.95 14.56 -18.30
C GLY A 129 3.36 14.18 -17.86
N LEU A 130 3.63 12.92 -17.52
CA LEU A 130 4.96 12.45 -17.14
C LEU A 130 5.58 11.58 -18.25
N TYR A 131 6.61 12.08 -18.95
CA TYR A 131 7.37 11.28 -19.91
C TYR A 131 8.17 10.20 -19.17
N ARG A 132 8.05 8.95 -19.63
CA ARG A 132 8.46 7.73 -18.91
C ARG A 132 8.00 7.70 -17.44
N GLY A 133 6.90 8.40 -17.15
CA GLY A 133 6.37 8.62 -15.81
C GLY A 133 7.32 9.19 -14.78
N THR A 134 8.37 9.91 -15.20
CA THR A 134 9.28 10.62 -14.30
C THR A 134 9.49 12.06 -14.70
N VAL A 135 9.64 12.37 -15.99
CA VAL A 135 9.97 13.72 -16.47
C VAL A 135 8.70 14.53 -16.70
N TRP A 136 8.56 15.69 -16.05
CA TRP A 136 7.38 16.53 -16.23
C TRP A 136 7.36 17.18 -17.61
N GLN A 137 6.28 16.96 -18.37
CA GLN A 137 6.22 17.38 -19.77
C GLN A 137 6.24 18.90 -19.92
N LYS A 138 5.62 19.64 -18.99
CA LYS A 138 5.58 21.12 -19.03
C LYS A 138 6.92 21.75 -18.66
N ASN A 139 7.75 21.05 -17.86
CA ASN A 139 9.08 21.49 -17.51
C ASN A 139 10.02 20.28 -17.38
N PRO A 140 10.84 19.98 -18.40
CA PRO A 140 11.69 18.78 -18.41
C PRO A 140 12.85 18.80 -17.42
N GLN A 141 13.01 19.87 -16.62
CA GLN A 141 13.95 19.94 -15.51
C GLN A 141 13.31 19.55 -14.17
N LEU A 142 11.99 19.29 -14.14
CA LEU A 142 11.26 18.80 -12.98
C LEU A 142 10.98 17.31 -13.14
N PHE A 143 11.27 16.55 -12.08
CA PHE A 143 11.07 15.10 -12.05
C PHE A 143 10.16 14.72 -10.89
N TYR A 144 9.33 13.71 -11.13
CA TYR A 144 8.48 13.08 -10.13
C TYR A 144 8.88 11.61 -9.99
N LEU A 145 9.11 11.18 -8.75
CA LEU A 145 9.48 9.81 -8.39
C LEU A 145 8.37 9.24 -7.52
N GLY A 146 8.05 7.96 -7.70
CA GLY A 146 7.03 7.26 -6.94
C GLY A 146 5.61 7.83 -7.05
N ALA A 147 5.34 8.73 -8.00
CA ALA A 147 4.04 9.41 -8.15
C ALA A 147 2.92 8.52 -8.74
N ARG A 148 3.18 7.24 -8.95
CA ARG A 148 2.24 6.27 -9.52
C ARG A 148 1.66 5.41 -8.41
N ASP A 149 0.48 4.84 -8.65
CA ASP A 149 -0.07 3.77 -7.82
C ASP A 149 0.83 2.52 -7.88
N GLN A 150 0.87 1.74 -6.81
CA GLN A 150 2.03 0.88 -6.51
C GLN A 150 1.64 -0.59 -6.36
N TRP A 151 1.92 -1.39 -7.39
CA TRP A 151 2.12 -2.83 -7.23
C TRP A 151 3.58 -3.11 -6.88
N PHE A 152 4.48 -2.56 -7.68
CA PHE A 152 5.90 -2.47 -7.43
C PHE A 152 6.23 -1.18 -6.69
N THR A 153 7.21 -1.23 -5.79
CA THR A 153 7.63 -0.10 -4.96
C THR A 153 9.13 0.15 -5.13
N PHE A 154 9.97 -0.44 -4.29
CA PHE A 154 11.39 -0.09 -4.16
C PHE A 154 12.16 -0.23 -5.48
N THR A 155 12.04 -1.38 -6.15
CA THR A 155 12.73 -1.59 -7.44
C THR A 155 12.16 -0.73 -8.58
N MET A 156 10.92 -0.25 -8.47
CA MET A 156 10.38 0.75 -9.38
C MET A 156 11.02 2.12 -9.11
N PHE A 157 11.16 2.51 -7.84
CA PHE A 157 11.82 3.76 -7.46
C PHE A 157 13.28 3.76 -7.91
N ASP A 158 14.02 2.66 -7.68
CA ASP A 158 15.40 2.53 -8.16
C ASP A 158 15.48 2.69 -9.69
N ALA A 159 14.60 2.02 -10.45
CA ALA A 159 14.59 2.18 -11.90
C ALA A 159 14.29 3.63 -12.34
N GLN A 160 13.41 4.33 -11.62
CA GLN A 160 13.12 5.75 -11.86
C GLN A 160 14.33 6.63 -11.56
N ASP A 161 14.99 6.39 -10.43
CA ASP A 161 16.14 7.14 -9.96
C ASP A 161 17.33 7.00 -10.90
N TRP A 162 17.64 5.78 -11.35
CA TRP A 162 18.71 5.54 -12.32
C TRP A 162 18.45 6.25 -13.64
N TYR A 163 17.20 6.21 -14.12
CA TYR A 163 16.85 6.88 -15.37
C TYR A 163 16.96 8.40 -15.25
N VAL A 164 16.43 8.99 -14.17
CA VAL A 164 16.53 10.44 -13.92
C VAL A 164 17.98 10.87 -13.72
N ARG A 165 18.78 10.08 -12.99
CA ARG A 165 20.23 10.30 -12.83
C ARG A 165 20.91 10.39 -14.19
N ASP A 166 20.65 9.45 -15.10
CA ASP A 166 21.32 9.41 -16.40
C ASP A 166 20.90 10.58 -17.31
N LEU A 167 19.68 11.09 -17.17
CA LEU A 167 19.27 12.36 -17.80
C LEU A 167 20.04 13.55 -17.23
N ILE A 168 20.13 13.66 -15.90
CA ILE A 168 20.83 14.76 -15.22
C ILE A 168 22.33 14.77 -15.57
N LEU A 169 22.95 13.60 -15.65
CA LEU A 169 24.36 13.45 -16.01
C LEU A 169 24.63 13.54 -17.52
N GLY A 170 23.60 13.67 -18.35
CA GLY A 170 23.72 13.71 -19.81
C GLY A 170 24.15 12.38 -20.45
N ARG A 171 23.98 11.26 -19.75
CA ARG A 171 24.23 9.89 -20.24
C ARG A 171 23.08 9.37 -21.09
N ALA A 172 21.86 9.78 -20.75
CA ALA A 172 20.66 9.55 -21.54
C ALA A 172 20.23 10.85 -22.22
N ALA A 173 19.81 10.77 -23.48
CA ALA A 173 19.25 11.90 -24.19
C ALA A 173 17.75 12.03 -23.87
N LEU A 174 17.30 13.24 -23.57
CA LEU A 174 15.88 13.54 -23.51
C LEU A 174 15.36 13.87 -24.91
N PRO A 175 14.37 13.13 -25.45
CA PRO A 175 13.75 13.47 -26.74
C PRO A 175 13.11 14.85 -26.69
N ASP A 176 12.81 15.43 -27.86
CA ASP A 176 12.08 16.69 -27.93
C ASP A 176 10.66 16.59 -27.35
N ALA A 177 10.00 17.74 -27.19
CA ALA A 177 8.69 17.81 -26.56
C ALA A 177 7.60 17.02 -27.32
N ALA A 178 7.68 16.96 -28.66
CA ALA A 178 6.69 16.25 -29.48
C ALA A 178 6.84 14.74 -29.33
N ALA A 179 8.07 14.22 -29.40
CA ALA A 179 8.37 12.81 -29.18
C ALA A 179 8.01 12.34 -27.76
N ARG A 180 8.23 13.19 -26.75
CA ARG A 180 7.78 12.90 -25.38
C ARG A 180 6.27 12.85 -25.27
N GLN A 181 5.56 13.77 -25.92
CA GLN A 181 4.09 13.79 -25.94
C GLN A 181 3.52 12.53 -26.60
N GLU A 182 4.05 12.13 -27.76
CA GLU A 182 3.64 10.90 -28.44
C GLU A 182 3.85 9.65 -27.55
N SER A 183 4.97 9.59 -26.83
CA SER A 183 5.23 8.51 -25.88
C SER A 183 4.25 8.52 -24.71
N ILE A 184 3.91 9.70 -24.18
CA ILE A 184 2.90 9.87 -23.12
C ILE A 184 1.54 9.39 -23.61
N ASP A 185 1.11 9.81 -24.80
CA ASP A 185 -0.20 9.46 -25.37
C ASP A 185 -0.29 7.95 -25.64
N THR A 186 0.79 7.36 -26.17
CA THR A 186 0.88 5.91 -26.38
C THR A 186 0.73 5.14 -25.06
N ARG A 187 1.41 5.58 -23.99
CA ARG A 187 1.32 4.94 -22.67
C ARG A 187 -0.04 5.14 -22.02
N LEU A 188 -0.66 6.32 -22.18
CA LEU A 188 -2.03 6.57 -21.74
C LEU A 188 -3.03 5.65 -22.47
N GLY A 189 -2.86 5.45 -23.77
CA GLY A 189 -3.66 4.50 -24.55
C GLY A 189 -3.56 3.07 -24.00
N ARG A 190 -2.33 2.62 -23.68
CA ARG A 190 -2.09 1.32 -23.04
C ARG A 190 -2.71 1.24 -21.65
N PHE A 191 -2.56 2.29 -20.82
CA PHE A 191 -3.14 2.36 -19.48
C PHE A 191 -4.67 2.28 -19.52
N ASN A 192 -5.33 3.00 -20.43
CA ASN A 192 -6.78 2.97 -20.59
C ASN A 192 -7.31 1.60 -21.04
N ALA A 193 -6.45 0.74 -21.60
CA ALA A 193 -6.77 -0.62 -21.99
C ALA A 193 -6.43 -1.66 -20.92
N VAL A 194 -5.88 -1.26 -19.77
CA VAL A 194 -5.59 -2.17 -18.64
C VAL A 194 -6.90 -2.68 -18.07
N ASP A 195 -7.06 -4.00 -18.05
CA ASP A 195 -8.24 -4.68 -17.52
C ASP A 195 -7.86 -5.68 -16.43
N GLY A 196 -8.26 -5.35 -15.19
CA GLY A 196 -8.04 -6.18 -14.01
C GLY A 196 -6.59 -6.23 -13.51
N ASP A 197 -6.44 -6.87 -12.35
CA ASP A 197 -5.17 -6.96 -11.63
C ASP A 197 -4.02 -7.54 -12.47
N PRO A 198 -4.19 -8.65 -13.26
CA PRO A 198 -3.06 -9.20 -14.02
C PRO A 198 -2.50 -8.25 -15.07
N ALA A 199 -3.37 -7.55 -15.81
CA ALA A 199 -2.94 -6.55 -16.79
C ALA A 199 -2.29 -5.35 -16.09
N ALA A 200 -2.78 -4.96 -14.92
CA ALA A 200 -2.23 -3.87 -14.13
C ALA A 200 -0.81 -4.15 -13.63
N VAL A 201 -0.57 -5.35 -13.07
CA VAL A 201 0.77 -5.76 -12.62
C VAL A 201 1.73 -5.84 -13.80
N GLN A 202 1.31 -6.45 -14.91
CA GLN A 202 2.13 -6.54 -16.12
C GLN A 202 2.45 -5.15 -16.69
N PHE A 203 1.48 -4.23 -16.72
CA PHE A 203 1.69 -2.87 -17.20
C PHE A 203 2.78 -2.13 -16.41
N GLN A 204 2.84 -2.32 -15.09
CA GLN A 204 3.87 -1.73 -14.26
C GLN A 204 5.22 -2.46 -14.38
N ALA A 205 5.23 -3.78 -14.57
CA ALA A 205 6.44 -4.54 -14.85
C ALA A 205 7.08 -4.10 -16.18
N ASP A 206 6.29 -3.96 -17.24
CA ASP A 206 6.75 -3.43 -18.55
C ASP A 206 7.35 -2.03 -18.42
N TYR A 207 6.74 -1.20 -17.57
CA TYR A 207 7.26 0.13 -17.30
C TYR A 207 8.64 0.09 -16.64
N ILE A 208 8.83 -0.74 -15.61
CA ILE A 208 10.12 -0.89 -14.93
C ILE A 208 11.15 -1.44 -15.91
N ARG A 209 10.78 -2.43 -16.72
CA ARG A 209 11.64 -2.99 -17.77
C ARG A 209 12.15 -1.90 -18.71
N ASP A 210 11.25 -1.06 -19.23
CA ASP A 210 11.57 0.06 -20.12
C ASP A 210 12.54 1.07 -19.50
N LEU A 211 12.46 1.33 -18.19
CA LEU A 211 13.41 2.18 -17.49
C LEU A 211 14.78 1.52 -17.31
N ILE A 212 14.80 0.26 -16.87
CA ILE A 212 16.05 -0.48 -16.64
C ILE A 212 16.82 -0.62 -17.95
N GLU A 213 16.15 -0.99 -19.05
CA GLU A 213 16.75 -1.12 -20.38
C GLU A 213 17.38 0.19 -20.91
N ALA A 214 16.97 1.34 -20.37
CA ALA A 214 17.52 2.64 -20.74
C ALA A 214 18.74 3.07 -19.89
N THR A 215 19.18 2.23 -18.95
CA THR A 215 20.23 2.56 -17.96
C THR A 215 21.18 1.38 -17.75
N ASP A 216 22.15 1.55 -16.85
CA ASP A 216 23.02 0.47 -16.36
C ASP A 216 22.47 -0.26 -15.11
N TYR A 217 21.20 -0.04 -14.74
CA TYR A 217 20.58 -0.77 -13.63
C TYR A 217 20.51 -2.27 -13.94
N ALA A 218 20.78 -3.12 -12.96
CA ALA A 218 20.79 -4.56 -13.16
C ALA A 218 19.37 -5.08 -13.42
N MET A 219 19.17 -5.72 -14.58
CA MET A 219 17.91 -6.39 -14.89
C MET A 219 17.69 -7.59 -13.97
N PHE A 220 16.43 -7.78 -13.57
CA PHE A 220 15.97 -8.93 -12.80
C PHE A 220 14.71 -9.53 -13.45
N ASP A 221 14.32 -10.72 -13.01
CA ASP A 221 13.21 -11.46 -13.61
C ASP A 221 11.84 -10.85 -13.25
N LEU A 222 11.46 -9.80 -13.98
CA LEU A 222 10.19 -9.09 -13.81
C LEU A 222 8.98 -9.97 -14.09
N ASP A 223 9.09 -10.95 -14.99
CA ASP A 223 7.98 -11.85 -15.32
C ASP A 223 7.72 -12.81 -14.16
N GLU A 224 8.78 -13.30 -13.50
CA GLU A 224 8.65 -14.06 -12.26
C GLU A 224 8.08 -13.20 -11.11
N VAL A 225 8.44 -11.91 -11.01
CA VAL A 225 7.81 -11.02 -10.02
C VAL A 225 6.32 -10.86 -10.29
N VAL A 226 5.89 -10.69 -11.56
CA VAL A 226 4.46 -10.68 -11.92
C VAL A 226 3.78 -11.97 -11.49
N ARG A 227 4.41 -13.13 -11.76
CA ARG A 227 3.88 -14.43 -11.34
C ARG A 227 3.72 -14.52 -9.82
N ILE A 228 4.69 -14.01 -9.05
CA ILE A 228 4.63 -13.96 -7.57
C ILE A 228 3.48 -13.06 -7.11
N PHE A 229 3.27 -11.87 -7.68
CA PHE A 229 2.12 -11.02 -7.34
C PHE A 229 0.78 -11.70 -7.58
N LEU A 230 0.65 -12.44 -8.68
CA LEU A 230 -0.57 -13.19 -8.99
C LEU A 230 -0.80 -14.36 -8.02
N ALA A 231 0.27 -15.04 -7.61
CA ALA A 231 0.20 -16.05 -6.56
C ALA A 231 -0.22 -15.43 -5.22
N TRP A 232 0.41 -14.32 -4.81
CA TRP A 232 0.04 -13.56 -3.62
C TRP A 232 -1.43 -13.12 -3.61
N LYS A 233 -1.95 -12.63 -4.74
CA LYS A 233 -3.38 -12.30 -4.89
C LYS A 233 -4.29 -13.51 -4.70
N LYS A 234 -3.89 -14.66 -5.25
CA LYS A 234 -4.61 -15.92 -5.07
C LYS A 234 -4.59 -16.38 -3.62
N ASP A 235 -3.46 -16.24 -2.93
CA ASP A 235 -3.33 -16.60 -1.52
C ASP A 235 -4.23 -15.71 -0.65
N LYS A 236 -4.27 -14.40 -0.91
CA LYS A 236 -5.23 -13.48 -0.25
C LYS A 236 -6.69 -13.88 -0.48
N LYS A 237 -7.03 -14.39 -1.67
CA LYS A 237 -8.38 -14.87 -1.98
C LYS A 237 -8.69 -16.22 -1.32
N THR A 238 -7.67 -17.04 -1.10
CA THR A 238 -7.81 -18.31 -0.41
C THR A 238 -8.08 -18.07 1.07
N ASP A 239 -7.28 -17.21 1.70
CA ASP A 239 -7.47 -16.82 3.09
C ASP A 239 -6.77 -15.47 3.36
N ILE A 240 -7.55 -14.48 3.78
CA ILE A 240 -7.09 -13.12 4.02
C ILE A 240 -6.25 -12.98 5.31
N LEU A 241 -6.31 -13.95 6.23
CA LEU A 241 -5.55 -13.96 7.47
C LEU A 241 -4.22 -14.73 7.37
N THR A 242 -4.11 -15.70 6.46
CA THR A 242 -2.93 -16.59 6.39
C THR A 242 -2.06 -16.40 5.14
N TYR A 243 -2.43 -15.50 4.21
CA TYR A 243 -1.60 -15.23 3.03
C TYR A 243 -0.18 -14.74 3.36
N ARG A 244 0.01 -14.12 4.54
CA ARG A 244 1.33 -13.64 5.00
C ARG A 244 2.28 -14.78 5.41
N ASP A 245 1.75 -15.98 5.65
CA ASP A 245 2.53 -17.14 6.07
C ASP A 245 3.11 -17.91 4.86
N GLN A 246 2.82 -17.48 3.62
CA GLN A 246 3.26 -18.14 2.40
C GLN A 246 4.67 -17.67 1.99
N PRO A 247 5.67 -18.57 1.87
CA PRO A 247 6.99 -18.20 1.41
C PRO A 247 7.04 -18.04 -0.12
N HIS A 248 7.89 -17.14 -0.59
CA HIS A 248 8.19 -16.95 -2.01
C HIS A 248 9.68 -17.09 -2.29
N ARG A 249 10.02 -17.43 -3.54
CA ARG A 249 11.41 -17.52 -4.00
C ARG A 249 11.91 -16.13 -4.38
N SER A 250 13.09 -15.77 -3.91
CA SER A 250 13.77 -14.53 -4.32
C SER A 250 14.11 -14.59 -5.81
N VAL A 251 13.67 -13.58 -6.57
CA VAL A 251 14.04 -13.42 -7.99
C VAL A 251 15.48 -12.97 -8.19
N MET A 252 16.12 -12.45 -7.14
CA MET A 252 17.50 -11.97 -7.18
C MET A 252 18.51 -13.09 -6.93
N THR A 253 18.22 -13.97 -5.96
CA THR A 253 19.17 -15.00 -5.51
C THR A 253 18.72 -16.42 -5.81
N GLY A 254 17.45 -16.62 -6.19
CA GLY A 254 16.85 -17.93 -6.33
C GLY A 254 16.59 -18.65 -4.99
N THR A 255 16.96 -18.07 -3.85
CA THR A 255 16.74 -18.68 -2.53
C THR A 255 15.25 -18.68 -2.16
N MET A 256 14.74 -19.81 -1.66
CA MET A 256 13.37 -19.91 -1.15
C MET A 256 13.32 -19.31 0.27
N ALA A 257 12.37 -18.42 0.54
CA ALA A 257 12.13 -17.91 1.88
C ALA A 257 11.77 -19.05 2.84
N THR A 258 12.26 -18.98 4.07
CA THR A 258 11.87 -19.90 5.14
C THR A 258 10.49 -19.52 5.67
N VAL A 259 9.71 -20.52 6.10
CA VAL A 259 8.50 -20.27 6.87
C VAL A 259 8.89 -19.62 8.20
N HIS A 260 8.20 -18.56 8.58
CA HIS A 260 8.45 -17.84 9.83
C HIS A 260 8.13 -18.72 11.05
N HIS A 261 8.80 -18.47 12.19
CA HIS A 261 8.65 -19.30 13.39
C HIS A 261 7.28 -19.19 14.07
N THR A 262 6.51 -18.13 13.76
CA THR A 262 5.20 -17.86 14.35
C THR A 262 4.24 -17.38 13.25
N PRO A 263 3.04 -17.98 13.12
CA PRO A 263 2.02 -17.53 12.17
C PRO A 263 1.62 -16.08 12.43
N TRP A 264 1.33 -15.32 11.36
CA TRP A 264 1.07 -13.88 11.45
C TRP A 264 -0.03 -13.50 12.44
N LEU A 265 -1.12 -14.28 12.50
CA LEU A 265 -2.25 -13.99 13.39
C LEU A 265 -1.89 -14.13 14.87
N ALA A 266 -0.93 -15.01 15.19
CA ALA A 266 -0.49 -15.28 16.55
C ALA A 266 0.69 -14.40 17.01
N GLU A 267 1.39 -13.74 16.08
CA GLU A 267 2.55 -12.90 16.41
C GLU A 267 2.12 -11.46 16.71
N LEU A 268 2.07 -11.08 17.99
CA LEU A 268 1.65 -9.74 18.41
C LEU A 268 2.81 -8.75 18.55
N ASP A 269 4.05 -9.24 18.62
CA ASP A 269 5.25 -8.42 18.74
C ASP A 269 5.83 -8.18 17.33
N ASP A 270 5.71 -6.92 16.88
CA ASP A 270 6.16 -6.46 15.57
C ASP A 270 7.61 -5.95 15.58
N SER A 271 8.35 -6.13 16.68
CA SER A 271 9.74 -5.73 16.77
C SER A 271 10.64 -6.52 15.82
N ARG A 272 11.68 -5.84 15.33
CA ARG A 272 12.72 -6.44 14.49
C ARG A 272 13.43 -7.58 15.23
N GLU A 273 13.70 -7.39 16.52
CA GLU A 273 14.39 -8.36 17.37
C GLU A 273 13.59 -9.66 17.47
N ARG A 274 12.27 -9.56 17.65
CA ARG A 274 11.38 -10.72 17.68
C ARG A 274 11.36 -11.44 16.34
N TYR A 275 11.18 -10.70 15.25
CA TYR A 275 11.09 -11.24 13.89
C TYR A 275 12.36 -12.00 13.45
N LEU A 276 13.53 -11.55 13.92
CA LEU A 276 14.83 -12.17 13.59
C LEU A 276 15.28 -13.25 14.59
N SER A 277 14.49 -13.51 15.65
CA SER A 277 14.83 -14.49 16.68
C SER A 277 14.67 -15.93 16.20
N SER A 278 15.33 -16.88 16.89
CA SER A 278 15.09 -18.31 16.63
C SER A 278 13.89 -18.82 17.44
N PRO A 279 13.22 -19.91 17.01
CA PRO A 279 12.13 -20.53 17.77
C PRO A 279 12.50 -20.84 19.24
N ASP A 280 13.75 -21.24 19.49
CA ASP A 280 14.26 -21.59 20.82
C ASP A 280 14.42 -20.37 21.74
N ASP A 281 14.70 -19.20 21.17
CA ASP A 281 14.83 -17.93 21.92
C ASP A 281 13.46 -17.44 22.43
N ALA A 282 12.38 -17.77 21.71
CA ALA A 282 11.00 -17.40 22.04
C ALA A 282 10.45 -18.16 23.25
N ALA A 283 10.78 -19.46 23.36
CA ALA A 283 10.33 -20.31 24.47
C ALA A 283 11.03 -19.95 25.80
N GLY A 284 12.25 -19.42 25.75
CA GLY A 284 13.02 -19.01 26.92
C GLY A 284 12.46 -17.78 27.66
N LYS A 285 11.78 -16.87 26.95
CA LYS A 285 11.18 -15.68 27.57
C LYS A 285 9.84 -15.95 28.25
N SER A 286 8.95 -16.75 27.66
CA SER A 286 7.64 -17.05 28.31
C SER A 286 7.79 -17.78 29.65
N ARG A 287 8.85 -18.59 29.81
CA ARG A 287 9.13 -19.29 31.09
C ARG A 287 9.66 -18.38 32.20
N ALA A 288 10.31 -17.27 31.86
CA ALA A 288 10.92 -16.39 32.85
C ALA A 288 9.92 -15.37 33.43
N GLU A 289 8.86 -15.03 32.69
CA GLU A 289 7.84 -14.07 33.13
C GLU A 289 6.72 -14.71 33.97
N ASP A 290 6.44 -16.00 33.80
CA ASP A 290 5.46 -16.75 34.60
C ASP A 290 5.96 -17.16 36.01
N GLU A 291 7.24 -16.96 36.33
CA GLU A 291 7.84 -17.35 37.62
C GLU A 291 8.07 -16.18 38.61
N ALA A 292 7.54 -14.98 38.35
CA ALA A 292 7.63 -13.89 39.32
C ALA A 292 6.65 -14.12 40.50
N PRO A 293 7.11 -14.28 41.75
CA PRO A 293 6.22 -14.53 42.87
C PRO A 293 5.40 -13.26 43.19
N VAL A 294 4.08 -13.40 43.21
CA VAL A 294 3.14 -12.39 43.70
C VAL A 294 3.49 -12.10 45.17
N SER A 295 4.11 -10.94 45.44
CA SER A 295 4.33 -10.49 46.81
C SER A 295 2.99 -10.07 47.40
N VAL A 296 2.43 -10.89 48.28
CA VAL A 296 1.33 -10.49 49.17
C VAL A 296 1.91 -9.48 50.15
N ARG A 297 1.39 -8.25 50.15
CA ARG A 297 1.60 -7.30 51.24
C ARG A 297 0.39 -7.38 52.17
N ASP A 298 0.68 -7.61 53.45
CA ASP A 298 -0.22 -7.51 54.59
C ASP A 298 -0.83 -6.10 54.75
#